data_AF-A0A0W7WZC2-F1
#
_entry.id   AF-A0A0W7WZC2-F1
#
_cell.length_a   1.000
_cell.length_b   1.000
_cell.length_c   1.000
_cell.angle_alpha   90.00
_cell.angle_beta   90.00
_cell.angle_gamma   90.00
#
_symmetry.space_group_name_H-M   'P 1'
#
loop_
_entity.id
_entity.type
_entity.pdbx_description
1 polymer ?
#
loop_
_entity_poly.entity_id
_entity_poly.type
_entity_poly.pdbx_seq_one_letter_code
_entity_poly.pdbx_strand_id
1 'polypeptide(L)'
;MTAMDERGADARALVRDLEGLLLIEAARSEGRAAAERFARRLPWLTESQRAEVERQYTEEHLVLARRAWGRTAHRARELRAEYEEAYRALRRRTFAWCLAGVALLAGVALLAGAALAVGVVA
;
A
#
# COMPACT_ATOMS: atom_id res chain seq x y z
N MET A 1 -24.56 7.69 10.01
CA MET A 1 -23.20 7.70 9.45
C MET A 1 -22.71 6.25 9.39
N THR A 2 -23.39 5.43 8.58
CA THR A 2 -23.24 3.95 8.57
C THR A 2 -23.57 3.39 7.19
N ALA A 3 -24.77 3.66 6.67
CA ALA A 3 -25.20 3.12 5.37
C ALA A 3 -24.51 3.74 4.13
N MET A 4 -23.85 4.91 4.26
CA MET A 4 -23.08 5.52 3.16
C MET A 4 -21.62 5.07 3.17
N ASP A 5 -21.06 4.79 4.35
CA ASP A 5 -19.72 4.24 4.50
C ASP A 5 -19.67 2.77 4.07
N GLU A 6 -20.71 1.99 4.35
CA GLU A 6 -20.83 0.60 3.88
C GLU A 6 -20.91 0.52 2.35
N ARG A 7 -21.76 1.35 1.72
CA ARG A 7 -21.81 1.43 0.24
C ARG A 7 -20.48 1.86 -0.37
N GLY A 8 -19.76 2.77 0.29
CA GLY A 8 -18.42 3.18 -0.12
C GLY A 8 -17.38 2.08 0.06
N ALA A 9 -17.49 1.25 1.10
CA ALA A 9 -16.61 0.12 1.33
C ALA A 9 -16.83 -1.00 0.29
N ASP A 10 -18.08 -1.30 -0.04
CA ASP A 10 -18.47 -2.28 -1.06
C ASP A 10 -17.99 -1.86 -2.45
N ALA A 11 -18.18 -0.59 -2.82
CA ALA A 11 -17.68 -0.06 -4.10
C ALA A 11 -16.15 -0.20 -4.20
N ARG A 12 -15.41 0.07 -3.12
CA ARG A 12 -13.95 -0.11 -3.11
C ARG A 12 -13.54 -1.58 -3.18
N ALA A 13 -14.32 -2.49 -2.61
CA ALA A 13 -14.06 -3.93 -2.74
C ALA A 13 -14.22 -4.39 -4.19
N LEU A 14 -15.31 -4.00 -4.82
CA LEU A 14 -15.59 -4.33 -6.21
C LEU A 14 -14.53 -3.75 -7.16
N VAL A 15 -14.08 -2.51 -6.95
CA VAL A 15 -12.98 -1.93 -7.73
C VAL A 15 -11.69 -2.73 -7.59
N ARG A 16 -11.33 -3.17 -6.38
CA ARG A 16 -10.12 -4.00 -6.17
C ARG A 16 -10.21 -5.34 -6.89
N ASP A 17 -11.38 -5.97 -6.88
CA ASP A 17 -11.58 -7.25 -7.56
C ASP A 17 -11.49 -7.07 -9.08
N LEU A 18 -12.10 -6.00 -9.62
CA LEU A 18 -11.97 -5.64 -11.03
C LEU A 18 -10.53 -5.34 -11.42
N GLU A 19 -9.80 -4.54 -10.63
CA GLU A 19 -8.36 -4.29 -10.85
C GLU A 19 -7.57 -5.60 -10.88
N GLY A 20 -7.86 -6.53 -9.97
CA GLY A 20 -7.24 -7.86 -9.95
C GLY A 20 -7.50 -8.66 -11.22
N LEU A 21 -8.75 -8.68 -11.69
CA LEU A 21 -9.12 -9.34 -12.94
C LEU A 21 -8.45 -8.68 -14.15
N LEU A 22 -8.44 -7.35 -14.21
CA LEU A 22 -7.82 -6.59 -15.29
C LEU A 22 -6.31 -6.83 -15.36
N LEU A 23 -5.62 -6.91 -14.21
CA LEU A 23 -4.21 -7.25 -14.16
C LEU A 23 -3.93 -8.65 -14.72
N ILE A 24 -4.75 -9.64 -14.35
CA ILE A 24 -4.61 -11.02 -14.85
C ILE A 24 -4.84 -11.07 -16.35
N GLU A 25 -5.87 -10.40 -16.86
CA GLU A 25 -6.14 -10.35 -18.30
C GLU A 25 -5.04 -9.61 -19.08
N ALA A 26 -4.53 -8.51 -18.53
CA ALA A 26 -3.39 -7.80 -19.10
C ALA A 26 -2.16 -8.72 -19.22
N ALA A 27 -1.78 -9.41 -18.14
CA ALA A 27 -0.64 -10.34 -18.17
C ALA A 27 -0.85 -11.54 -19.11
N ARG A 28 -2.10 -11.99 -19.27
CA ARG A 28 -2.43 -13.05 -20.24
C ARG A 28 -2.29 -12.55 -21.68
N SER A 29 -2.71 -11.33 -21.96
CA SER A 29 -2.56 -10.71 -23.28
C SER A 29 -1.09 -10.46 -23.63
N GLU A 30 -0.30 -9.96 -22.69
CA GLU A 30 1.14 -9.76 -22.83
C GLU A 30 1.88 -11.09 -23.04
N GLY A 31 1.53 -12.11 -22.24
CA GLY A 31 2.09 -13.45 -22.35
C GLY A 31 1.84 -14.06 -23.73
N ARG A 32 0.62 -13.96 -24.27
CA ARG A 32 0.29 -14.40 -25.63
C ARG A 32 1.10 -13.66 -26.69
N ALA A 33 1.17 -12.33 -26.60
CA ALA A 33 1.94 -11.54 -27.55
C ALA A 33 3.45 -11.86 -27.51
N ALA A 34 3.99 -12.11 -26.32
CA ALA A 34 5.37 -12.53 -26.12
C ALA A 34 5.62 -13.96 -26.66
N ALA A 35 4.67 -14.86 -26.44
CA ALA A 35 4.68 -16.22 -26.94
C ALA A 35 4.71 -16.26 -28.47
N GLU A 36 3.83 -15.50 -29.12
CA GLU A 36 3.77 -15.38 -30.58
C GLU A 36 5.09 -14.81 -31.14
N ARG A 37 5.62 -13.73 -30.54
CA ARG A 37 6.94 -13.18 -30.88
C ARG A 37 8.04 -14.23 -30.74
N PHE A 38 7.99 -15.03 -29.69
CA PHE A 38 8.98 -16.09 -29.45
C PHE A 38 8.87 -17.19 -30.51
N ALA A 39 7.67 -17.72 -30.75
CA ALA A 39 7.45 -18.81 -31.69
C ALA A 39 7.72 -18.39 -33.13
N ARG A 40 7.49 -17.14 -33.53
CA ARG A 40 7.87 -16.62 -34.86
C ARG A 40 9.38 -16.71 -35.14
N ARG A 41 10.22 -16.73 -34.10
CA ARG A 41 11.68 -16.93 -34.25
C ARG A 41 12.07 -18.39 -34.49
N LEU A 42 11.12 -19.31 -34.45
CA LEU A 42 11.32 -20.75 -34.64
C LEU A 42 10.55 -21.18 -35.90
N PRO A 43 11.07 -20.87 -37.11
CA PRO A 43 10.36 -21.12 -38.37
C PRO A 43 10.23 -22.62 -38.71
N TRP A 44 11.04 -23.48 -38.08
CA TRP A 44 10.99 -24.93 -38.29
C TRP A 44 9.87 -25.64 -37.53
N LEU A 45 9.11 -24.92 -36.67
CA LEU A 45 7.98 -25.50 -35.96
C LEU A 45 6.76 -25.63 -36.87
N THR A 46 6.10 -26.79 -36.80
CA THR A 46 4.76 -26.95 -37.36
C THR A 46 3.75 -26.08 -36.62
N GLU A 47 2.57 -25.88 -37.21
CA GLU A 47 1.51 -25.08 -36.59
C GLU A 47 1.02 -25.67 -35.25
N SER A 48 0.94 -27.00 -35.15
CA SER A 48 0.60 -27.69 -33.89
C SER A 48 1.68 -27.50 -32.82
N GLN A 49 2.95 -27.58 -33.19
CA GLN A 49 4.06 -27.34 -32.25
C GLN A 49 4.13 -25.87 -31.82
N ARG A 50 3.85 -24.93 -32.74
CA ARG A 50 3.75 -23.51 -32.46
C ARG A 50 2.65 -23.22 -31.44
N ALA A 51 1.45 -23.73 -31.66
CA ALA A 51 0.32 -23.54 -30.74
C ALA A 51 0.60 -24.12 -29.33
N GLU A 52 1.26 -25.28 -29.25
CA GLU A 52 1.68 -25.86 -27.98
C GLU A 52 2.69 -24.98 -27.24
N VAL A 53 3.76 -24.54 -27.92
CA VAL A 53 4.76 -23.63 -27.36
C VAL A 53 4.12 -22.33 -26.90
N GLU A 54 3.20 -21.77 -27.69
CA GLU A 54 2.53 -20.52 -27.35
C GLU A 54 1.67 -20.64 -26.09
N ARG A 55 0.95 -21.76 -25.93
CA ARG A 55 0.16 -22.04 -24.72
C ARG A 55 1.06 -22.17 -23.50
N GLN A 56 2.08 -23.02 -23.56
CA GLN A 56 3.00 -23.27 -22.45
C GLN A 56 3.75 -21.99 -22.03
N TYR A 57 4.21 -21.21 -23.01
CA TYR A 57 4.86 -19.93 -22.74
C TYR A 57 3.92 -18.96 -22.04
N THR A 58 2.67 -18.85 -22.50
CA THR A 58 1.67 -17.96 -21.88
C THR A 58 1.40 -18.35 -20.43
N GLU A 59 1.28 -19.64 -20.14
CA GLU A 59 1.08 -20.16 -18.78
C GLU A 59 2.26 -19.84 -17.86
N GLU A 60 3.49 -20.06 -18.33
CA GLU A 60 4.70 -19.74 -17.57
C GLU A 60 4.84 -18.23 -17.36
N HIS A 61 4.53 -17.42 -18.37
CA HIS A 61 4.54 -15.97 -18.27
C HIS A 61 3.57 -15.48 -17.19
N LEU A 62 2.38 -16.06 -17.09
CA LEU A 62 1.42 -15.76 -16.02
C LEU A 62 1.96 -16.13 -14.63
N VAL A 63 2.66 -17.26 -14.49
CA VAL A 63 3.30 -17.65 -13.22
C VAL A 63 4.36 -16.63 -12.82
N LEU A 64 5.21 -16.23 -13.76
CA LEU A 64 6.27 -15.23 -13.52
C LEU A 64 5.70 -13.86 -13.16
N ALA A 65 4.67 -13.40 -13.87
CA ALA A 65 3.98 -12.13 -13.58
C ALA A 65 3.40 -12.13 -12.16
N ARG A 66 2.70 -13.20 -11.76
CA ARG A 66 2.17 -13.34 -10.40
C ARG A 66 3.26 -13.28 -9.33
N ARG A 67 4.39 -13.96 -9.55
CA ARG A 67 5.54 -13.93 -8.62
C ARG A 67 6.14 -12.53 -8.53
N ALA A 68 6.28 -11.84 -9.66
CA ALA A 68 6.82 -10.48 -9.70
C ALA A 68 5.92 -9.52 -8.90
N TRP A 69 4.61 -9.52 -9.14
CA TRP A 69 3.67 -8.70 -8.38
C TRP A 69 3.66 -9.05 -6.89
N GLY A 70 3.73 -10.35 -6.54
CA GLY A 70 3.81 -10.79 -5.15
C GLY A 70 5.02 -10.21 -4.42
N ARG A 71 6.20 -10.22 -5.06
CA ARG A 71 7.41 -9.59 -4.51
C ARG A 71 7.27 -8.08 -4.35
N THR A 72 6.75 -7.39 -5.37
CA THR A 72 6.54 -5.93 -5.31
C THR A 72 5.54 -5.56 -4.21
N ALA A 73 4.43 -6.30 -4.10
CA ALA A 73 3.44 -6.08 -3.06
C ALA A 73 4.01 -6.33 -1.66
N HIS A 74 4.82 -7.38 -1.49
CA HIS A 74 5.50 -7.66 -0.23
C HIS A 74 6.45 -6.53 0.15
N ARG A 75 7.33 -6.11 -0.78
CA ARG A 75 8.28 -5.03 -0.53
C ARG A 75 7.59 -3.70 -0.24
N ALA A 76 6.50 -3.40 -0.93
CA ALA A 76 5.69 -2.21 -0.66
C ALA A 76 5.08 -2.22 0.76
N ARG A 77 4.65 -3.39 1.25
CA ARG A 77 4.15 -3.52 2.64
C ARG A 77 5.27 -3.36 3.67
N GLU A 78 6.44 -3.95 3.42
CA GLU A 78 7.61 -3.76 4.29
C GLU A 78 8.00 -2.29 4.39
N LEU A 79 8.17 -1.62 3.25
CA LEU A 79 8.44 -0.17 3.20
C LEU A 79 7.40 0.61 3.98
N ARG A 80 6.11 0.32 3.76
CA ARG A 80 5.03 0.98 4.48
C ARG A 80 5.13 0.77 5.99
N ALA A 81 5.46 -0.43 6.45
CA ALA A 81 5.64 -0.72 7.87
C ALA A 81 6.82 0.10 8.45
N GLU A 82 7.97 0.11 7.78
CA GLU A 82 9.14 0.91 8.16
C GLU A 82 8.79 2.41 8.30
N TYR A 83 8.06 2.97 7.32
CA TYR A 83 7.60 4.36 7.35
C TYR A 83 6.57 4.63 8.45
N GLU A 84 5.61 3.73 8.67
CA GLU A 84 4.60 3.87 9.72
C GLU A 84 5.24 3.85 11.11
N GLU A 85 6.28 3.05 11.33
CA GLU A 85 7.03 3.03 12.58
C GLU A 85 7.77 4.34 12.82
N ALA A 86 8.48 4.84 11.81
CA ALA A 86 9.15 6.15 11.87
C ALA A 86 8.15 7.27 12.15
N TYR A 87 7.00 7.26 11.48
CA TYR A 87 5.95 8.25 11.68
C TYR A 87 5.34 8.16 13.09
N ARG A 88 5.07 6.96 13.59
CA ARG A 88 4.57 6.76 14.96
C ARG A 88 5.57 7.29 15.99
N ALA A 89 6.87 7.06 15.78
CA ALA A 89 7.91 7.60 16.66
C ALA A 89 7.93 9.13 16.66
N LEU A 90 7.88 9.76 15.48
CA LEU A 90 7.86 11.22 15.36
C LEU A 90 6.59 11.80 16.00
N ARG A 91 5.43 11.22 15.70
CA ARG A 91 4.14 11.59 16.28
C ARG A 91 4.19 11.54 17.81
N ARG A 92 4.69 10.45 18.41
CA ARG A 92 4.84 10.33 19.87
C ARG A 92 5.72 11.45 20.44
N ARG A 93 6.84 11.78 19.80
CA ARG A 93 7.72 12.88 20.24
C ARG A 93 6.98 14.22 20.19
N THR A 94 6.30 14.53 19.09
CA THR A 94 5.54 15.78 18.96
C THR A 94 4.45 15.90 20.01
N PHE A 95 3.70 14.82 20.28
CA PHE A 95 2.71 14.81 21.35
C PHE A 95 3.34 15.00 22.73
N ALA A 96 4.48 14.35 23.01
CA ALA A 96 5.19 14.51 24.27
C ALA A 96 5.66 15.97 24.48
N TRP A 97 6.24 16.61 23.46
CA TRP A 97 6.63 18.01 23.52
C TRP A 97 5.44 18.95 23.71
N CYS A 98 4.33 18.70 23.01
CA CYS A 98 3.11 19.49 23.15
C CYS A 98 2.55 19.38 24.58
N LEU A 99 2.45 18.16 25.12
CA LEU A 99 1.99 17.93 26.48
C LEU A 99 2.93 18.55 27.53
N ALA A 100 4.24 18.46 27.34
CA ALA A 100 5.22 19.11 28.22
C ALA A 100 5.08 20.63 28.20
N GLY A 101 4.88 21.24 27.02
CA GLY A 101 4.62 22.67 26.89
C GLY A 101 3.34 23.11 27.58
N VAL A 102 2.24 22.36 27.41
CA VAL A 102 0.97 22.63 28.12
C VAL A 102 1.14 22.50 29.63
N ALA A 103 1.81 21.46 30.11
CA ALA A 103 2.06 21.27 31.54
C ALA A 103 2.92 22.40 32.13
N LEU A 104 3.94 22.86 31.40
CA LEU A 104 4.78 23.99 31.81
C LEU A 104 3.96 25.28 31.90
N LEU A 105 3.16 25.61 30.88
CA LEU A 105 2.30 26.79 30.88
C LEU A 105 1.27 26.75 32.02
N ALA A 106 0.66 25.59 32.27
CA ALA A 106 -0.26 25.39 33.38
C ALA A 106 0.46 25.59 34.73
N GLY A 107 1.67 25.05 34.90
CA GLY A 107 2.48 25.25 36.10
C GLY A 107 2.84 26.71 36.34
N VAL A 108 3.27 27.43 35.30
CA VAL A 108 3.56 28.87 35.37
C VAL A 108 2.31 29.67 35.74
N ALA A 109 1.15 29.37 35.14
CA ALA A 109 -0.10 30.03 35.46
C ALA A 109 -0.54 29.78 36.91
N LEU A 110 -0.38 28.56 37.42
CA LEU A 110 -0.67 28.21 38.81
C LEU A 110 0.24 28.96 39.79
N LEU A 111 1.55 29.01 39.53
CA LEU A 111 2.51 29.74 40.35
C LEU A 111 2.23 31.25 40.34
N ALA A 112 1.93 31.83 39.17
CA ALA A 112 1.56 33.23 39.06
C ALA A 112 0.26 33.53 39.82
N GLY A 113 -0.76 32.67 39.71
CA GLY A 113 -2.00 32.78 40.46
C GLY A 113 -1.78 32.69 41.97
N ALA A 114 -0.94 31.77 42.43
CA ALA A 114 -0.59 31.65 43.85
C ALA A 114 0.19 32.87 44.36
N ALA A 115 1.14 33.40 43.59
CA ALA A 115 1.89 34.61 43.95
C ALA A 115 0.97 35.84 44.05
N LEU A 116 0.00 35.99 43.13
CA LEU A 116 -1.01 37.03 43.21
C LEU A 116 -1.91 36.86 44.43
N ALA A 117 -2.32 35.62 44.76
CA ALA A 117 -3.14 35.37 45.94
C ALA A 117 -2.38 35.70 47.25
N VAL A 118 -1.10 35.33 47.35
CA VAL A 118 -0.25 35.67 48.52
C VAL A 118 -0.01 37.18 48.60
N GLY A 119 0.26 37.84 47.47
CA GLY A 119 0.45 39.29 47.41
C GLY A 119 -0.82 40.12 47.64
N VAL A 120 -2.01 39.54 47.49
CA VAL A 120 -3.30 40.16 47.86
C VAL A 120 -3.61 40.01 49.35
N VAL A 121 -3.02 39.01 50.01
CA VAL A 121 -3.26 38.69 51.43
C VAL A 121 -2.24 39.35 52.37
N ALA A 122 -1.07 39.74 51.87
CA ALA A 122 -0.02 40.47 52.62
C ALA A 122 -0.21 41.99 52.52
#